data_AF-A0A7C5NQM2-F1
#
_entry.id   AF-A0A7C5NQM2-F1
#
_cell.length_a   1.000
_cell.length_b   1.000
_cell.length_c   1.000
_cell.angle_alpha   90.00
_cell.angle_beta   90.00
_cell.angle_gamma   90.00
#
_symmetry.space_group_name_H-M   'P 1'
#
loop_
_entity.id
_entity.type
_entity.pdbx_description
1 polymer ?
#
loop_
_entity_poly.entity_id
_entity_poly.type
_entity_poly.pdbx_seq_one_letter_code
_entity_poly.pdbx_strand_id
1 'polypeptide(L)'
;MSNLNPNIKLNKIENIDIEEIYSKLLKGDRFALGKAITLIESEKPDHKKLTKDLISKCLKKPKEALRVGITGAPGVGKSTLLEQLGLYAIGKGFKPAVLAIDPSSSLSGGSILGDKTRMSKLSMSDNAVIRPSPAGKNLGGVAKKTSESIIAVECAGFNPVFVETVGVGQSEITVHSMTDLFILLIQPGAGDDIQGIKRGIMEMADIIV
;
A
#
# COMPACT_ATOMS: atom_id res chain seq x y z
N MET A 1 -18.60 33.29 10.09
CA MET A 1 -18.04 33.30 11.46
C MET A 1 -18.39 31.99 12.14
N SER A 2 -17.43 31.11 12.34
CA SER A 2 -17.49 30.00 13.29
C SER A 2 -16.06 29.49 13.54
N ASN A 3 -15.38 30.20 14.44
CA ASN A 3 -14.34 29.76 15.37
C ASN A 3 -13.61 28.44 15.02
N LEU A 4 -12.61 28.52 14.14
CA LEU A 4 -11.43 27.67 14.31
C LEU A 4 -10.70 28.13 15.57
N ASN A 5 -10.45 27.19 16.47
CA ASN A 5 -9.75 27.42 17.73
C ASN A 5 -8.35 28.00 17.44
N PRO A 6 -8.04 29.24 17.87
CA PRO A 6 -6.76 29.90 17.57
C PRO A 6 -5.55 29.23 18.28
N ASN A 7 -5.81 28.27 19.17
CA ASN A 7 -4.79 27.47 19.85
C ASN A 7 -4.41 26.16 19.13
N ILE A 8 -4.98 25.86 17.96
CA ILE A 8 -4.43 24.81 17.10
C ILE A 8 -3.16 25.38 16.46
N LYS A 9 -2.05 25.29 17.20
CA LYS A 9 -0.72 25.35 16.61
C LYS A 9 -0.64 24.20 15.62
N LEU A 10 -0.87 24.48 14.34
CA LEU A 10 -0.37 23.64 13.24
C LEU A 10 1.14 23.59 13.46
N ASN A 11 1.62 22.54 14.12
CA ASN A 11 3.04 22.34 14.37
C ASN A 11 3.76 22.51 13.02
N LYS A 12 4.50 23.62 12.90
CA LYS A 12 5.52 23.82 11.88
C LYS A 12 6.36 22.55 11.92
N ILE A 13 6.36 21.77 10.84
CA ILE A 13 7.17 20.57 10.75
C ILE A 13 8.63 21.03 10.85
N GLU A 14 9.19 20.77 12.03
CA GLU A 14 10.59 20.84 12.39
C GLU A 14 11.40 19.87 11.50
N ASN A 15 12.66 20.23 11.28
CA ASN A 15 13.70 19.53 10.51
C ASN A 15 13.44 18.01 10.36
N ILE A 16 13.13 17.53 9.15
CA ILE A 16 12.91 16.10 8.89
C ILE A 16 14.28 15.40 8.89
N ASP A 17 14.58 14.62 9.92
CA ASP A 17 15.80 13.82 10.02
C ASP A 17 15.61 12.45 9.38
N ILE A 18 16.29 12.24 8.24
CA ILE A 18 16.21 10.98 7.48
C ILE A 18 16.98 9.85 8.15
N GLU A 19 18.05 10.14 8.87
CA GLU A 19 18.79 9.10 9.62
C GLU A 19 17.96 8.59 10.79
N GLU A 20 17.25 9.49 11.47
CA GLU A 20 16.33 9.11 12.54
C GLU A 20 15.21 8.22 12.00
N ILE A 21 14.54 8.64 10.91
CA ILE A 21 13.47 7.85 10.27
C ILE A 21 14.01 6.48 9.84
N TYR A 22 15.14 6.45 9.13
CA TYR A 22 15.74 5.21 8.65
C TYR A 22 16.12 4.26 9.79
N SER A 23 16.76 4.76 10.85
CA SER A 23 17.16 3.93 12.00
C SER A 23 15.96 3.32 12.74
N LYS A 24 14.84 4.06 12.82
CA LYS A 24 13.59 3.57 13.41
C LYS A 24 12.86 2.60 12.49
N LEU A 25 12.87 2.83 11.17
CA LEU A 25 12.36 1.87 10.19
C LEU A 25 13.06 0.52 10.36
N LEU A 26 14.39 0.48 10.42
CA LEU A 26 15.13 -0.79 10.58
C LEU A 26 14.69 -1.62 11.80
N LYS A 27 14.20 -0.95 12.85
CA LYS A 27 13.67 -1.53 14.10
C LYS A 27 12.18 -1.91 14.04
N GLY A 28 11.50 -1.67 12.91
CA GLY A 28 10.09 -1.96 12.70
C GLY A 28 9.13 -0.94 13.33
N ASP A 29 9.58 0.30 13.54
CA ASP A 29 8.76 1.36 14.14
C ASP A 29 7.63 1.80 13.18
N ARG A 30 6.37 1.57 13.61
CA ARG A 30 5.16 1.89 12.81
C ARG A 30 4.95 3.40 12.63
N PHE A 31 5.36 4.22 13.59
CA PHE A 31 5.24 5.67 13.48
C PHE A 31 6.26 6.22 12.48
N ALA A 32 7.49 5.70 12.50
CA ALA A 32 8.52 6.02 11.51
C ALA A 32 8.08 5.59 10.10
N LEU A 33 7.46 4.41 9.97
CA LEU A 33 6.85 3.99 8.70
C LEU A 33 5.74 4.94 8.23
N GLY A 34 4.85 5.37 9.12
CA GLY A 34 3.83 6.36 8.80
C GLY A 34 4.43 7.71 8.34
N LYS A 35 5.51 8.17 8.98
CA LYS A 35 6.25 9.38 8.57
C LYS A 35 6.92 9.20 7.21
N ALA A 36 7.58 8.07 6.99
CA ALA A 36 8.23 7.74 5.72
C ALA A 36 7.23 7.74 4.55
N ILE A 37 6.07 7.10 4.73
CA ILE A 37 5.04 7.07 3.69
C ILE A 37 4.44 8.46 3.46
N THR A 38 4.19 9.24 4.52
CA THR A 38 3.77 10.65 4.37
C THR A 38 4.79 11.48 3.58
N LEU A 39 6.09 11.23 3.80
CA LEU A 39 7.17 11.89 3.06
C LEU A 39 7.18 11.47 1.59
N ILE A 40 7.01 10.17 1.30
CA ILE A 40 6.88 9.60 -0.06
C ILE A 40 5.69 10.21 -0.81
N GLU A 41 4.56 10.36 -0.14
CA GLU A 41 3.33 10.87 -0.74
C GLU A 41 3.36 12.38 -1.03
N SER A 42 4.27 13.12 -0.40
CA SER A 42 4.37 14.56 -0.50
C SER A 42 4.85 15.07 -1.87
N GLU A 43 4.18 16.11 -2.37
CA GLU A 43 4.54 16.76 -3.63
C GLU A 43 5.62 17.85 -3.50
N LYS A 44 5.97 18.27 -2.28
CA LYS A 44 6.97 19.32 -2.02
C LYS A 44 8.36 18.94 -2.58
N PRO A 45 9.06 19.84 -3.30
CA PRO A 45 10.38 19.55 -3.88
C PRO A 45 11.43 19.08 -2.86
N ASP A 46 11.50 19.70 -1.68
CA ASP A 46 12.46 19.32 -0.63
C ASP A 46 12.18 17.91 -0.10
N HIS A 47 10.91 17.57 0.07
CA HIS A 47 10.50 16.23 0.49
C HIS A 47 10.90 15.19 -0.56
N LYS A 48 10.79 15.49 -1.85
CA LYS A 48 11.23 14.59 -2.93
C LYS A 48 12.73 14.29 -2.86
N LYS A 49 13.56 15.25 -2.44
CA LYS A 49 15.00 15.04 -2.23
C LYS A 49 15.26 14.13 -1.04
N LEU A 50 14.55 14.37 0.07
CA LEU A 50 14.62 13.54 1.28
C LEU A 50 14.12 12.10 1.05
N THR A 51 13.02 11.92 0.30
CA THR A 51 12.51 10.59 -0.09
C THR A 51 13.57 9.82 -0.87
N LYS A 52 14.24 10.45 -1.84
CA LYS A 52 15.31 9.78 -2.59
C LYS A 52 16.45 9.29 -1.70
N ASP A 53 16.85 10.09 -0.71
CA ASP A 53 17.88 9.68 0.26
C ASP A 53 17.41 8.51 1.13
N LEU A 54 16.20 8.59 1.68
CA LEU A 54 15.60 7.52 2.46
C LEU A 54 15.51 6.20 1.68
N ILE A 55 14.98 6.23 0.46
CA ILE A 55 14.83 5.05 -0.40
C ILE A 55 16.19 4.47 -0.77
N SER A 56 17.18 5.31 -1.09
CA SER A 56 18.56 4.88 -1.35
C SER A 56 19.16 4.13 -0.14
N LYS A 57 18.91 4.59 1.08
CA LYS A 57 19.34 3.90 2.30
C LYS A 57 18.66 2.55 2.48
N CYS A 58 17.34 2.49 2.29
CA CYS A 58 16.57 1.24 2.36
C CYS A 58 17.09 0.18 1.36
N LEU A 59 17.40 0.59 0.13
CA LEU A 59 17.89 -0.30 -0.92
C LEU A 59 19.30 -0.84 -0.67
N LYS A 60 20.12 -0.20 0.16
CA LYS A 60 21.46 -0.69 0.53
C LYS A 60 21.42 -1.86 1.52
N LYS A 61 20.32 -2.02 2.26
CA LYS A 61 20.10 -3.12 3.21
C LYS A 61 18.70 -3.71 2.97
N PRO A 62 18.46 -4.31 1.79
CA PRO A 62 17.16 -4.85 1.47
C PRO A 62 16.83 -5.96 2.47
N LYS A 63 15.60 -5.94 3.00
CA LYS A 63 15.02 -7.11 3.62
C LYS A 63 14.14 -7.76 2.57
N GLU A 64 14.28 -9.06 2.40
CA GLU A 64 13.44 -9.81 1.48
C GLU A 64 12.02 -9.92 2.05
N ALA A 65 11.04 -9.55 1.23
CA ALA A 65 9.64 -9.81 1.48
C ALA A 65 9.03 -10.39 0.21
N LEU A 66 8.09 -11.32 0.37
CA LEU A 66 7.29 -11.78 -0.75
C LEU A 66 6.25 -10.69 -1.09
N ARG A 67 6.32 -10.15 -2.30
CA ARG A 67 5.36 -9.16 -2.80
C ARG A 67 4.25 -9.87 -3.57
N VAL A 68 3.01 -9.73 -3.11
CA VAL A 68 1.85 -10.42 -3.70
C VAL A 68 0.85 -9.38 -4.19
N GLY A 69 0.65 -9.32 -5.51
CA GLY A 69 -0.39 -8.54 -6.15
C GLY A 69 -1.73 -9.27 -6.08
N ILE A 70 -2.79 -8.58 -5.69
CA ILE A 70 -4.14 -9.15 -5.61
C ILE A 70 -5.10 -8.26 -6.41
N THR A 71 -5.76 -8.86 -7.39
CA THR A 71 -6.75 -8.20 -8.24
C THR A 71 -8.02 -9.04 -8.39
N GLY A 72 -9.04 -8.44 -8.99
CA GLY A 72 -10.36 -9.04 -9.17
C GLY A 72 -11.45 -7.98 -9.09
N ALA A 73 -12.64 -8.33 -9.59
CA ALA A 73 -13.77 -7.40 -9.67
C ALA A 73 -14.16 -6.83 -8.29
N PRO A 74 -14.77 -5.62 -8.23
CA PRO A 74 -15.40 -5.14 -7.00
C PRO A 74 -16.39 -6.17 -6.46
N GLY A 75 -16.38 -6.43 -5.15
CA GLY A 75 -17.30 -7.38 -4.52
C GLY A 75 -16.84 -8.85 -4.52
N VAL A 76 -15.80 -9.23 -5.27
CA VAL A 76 -15.31 -10.62 -5.34
C VAL A 76 -14.73 -11.17 -4.02
N GLY A 77 -14.54 -10.31 -3.01
CA GLY A 77 -14.04 -10.72 -1.69
C GLY A 77 -12.54 -10.50 -1.44
N LYS A 78 -11.84 -9.70 -2.27
CA LYS A 78 -10.41 -9.37 -2.10
C LYS A 78 -10.03 -8.95 -0.68
N SER A 79 -10.69 -7.94 -0.13
CA SER A 79 -10.38 -7.44 1.22
C SER A 79 -10.63 -8.49 2.31
N THR A 80 -11.65 -9.35 2.14
CA THR A 80 -11.91 -10.48 3.04
C THR A 80 -10.79 -11.52 2.96
N LEU A 81 -10.35 -11.87 1.75
CA LEU A 81 -9.22 -12.79 1.55
C LEU A 81 -7.94 -12.22 2.16
N LEU A 82 -7.64 -10.95 1.90
CA LEU A 82 -6.49 -10.24 2.45
C LEU A 82 -6.48 -10.22 3.98
N GLU A 83 -7.63 -9.97 4.62
CA GLU A 83 -7.75 -10.04 6.07
C GLU A 83 -7.39 -11.44 6.58
N GLN A 84 -7.95 -12.49 5.97
CA GLN A 84 -7.70 -13.86 6.41
C GLN A 84 -6.24 -14.30 6.14
N LEU A 85 -5.68 -13.98 4.97
CA LEU A 85 -4.27 -14.25 4.66
C LEU A 85 -3.33 -13.52 5.61
N GLY A 86 -3.63 -12.25 5.93
CA GLY A 86 -2.85 -11.46 6.88
C GLY A 86 -2.90 -12.05 8.29
N LEU A 87 -4.09 -12.40 8.79
CA LEU A 87 -4.23 -13.04 10.11
C LEU A 87 -3.54 -14.40 10.16
N TYR A 88 -3.64 -15.20 9.09
CA TYR A 88 -2.91 -16.46 8.97
C TYR A 88 -1.39 -16.25 9.00
N ALA A 89 -0.88 -15.29 8.25
CA ALA A 89 0.55 -14.95 8.23
C ALA A 89 1.03 -14.52 9.62
N ILE A 90 0.26 -13.69 10.35
CA ILE A 90 0.57 -13.33 11.74
C ILE A 90 0.64 -14.58 12.62
N GLY A 91 -0.31 -15.51 12.48
CA GLY A 91 -0.31 -16.79 13.21
C GLY A 91 0.91 -17.68 12.91
N LYS A 92 1.61 -17.43 11.79
CA LYS A 92 2.87 -18.07 11.41
C LYS A 92 4.12 -17.27 11.82
N GLY A 93 3.96 -16.17 12.54
CA GLY A 93 5.07 -15.32 13.01
C GLY A 93 5.52 -14.25 12.01
N PHE A 94 4.79 -14.06 10.91
CA PHE A 94 5.07 -13.03 9.91
C PHE A 94 4.46 -11.68 10.29
N LYS A 95 4.89 -10.62 9.58
CA LYS A 95 4.40 -9.25 9.75
C LYS A 95 3.85 -8.73 8.42
N PRO A 96 2.59 -9.02 8.07
CA PRO A 96 2.04 -8.66 6.78
C PRO A 96 1.81 -7.15 6.64
N ALA A 97 2.03 -6.63 5.44
CA ALA A 97 1.62 -5.29 5.04
C ALA A 97 0.60 -5.36 3.90
N VAL A 98 -0.39 -4.46 3.89
CA VAL A 98 -1.35 -4.32 2.79
C VAL A 98 -1.29 -2.89 2.27
N LEU A 99 -1.00 -2.74 0.98
CA LEU A 99 -0.96 -1.47 0.25
C LEU A 99 -2.04 -1.47 -0.83
N ALA A 100 -3.00 -0.56 -0.74
CA ALA A 100 -4.00 -0.41 -1.79
C ALA A 100 -3.50 0.50 -2.92
N ILE A 101 -3.94 0.24 -4.15
CA ILE A 101 -3.78 1.12 -5.32
C ILE A 101 -5.16 1.42 -5.90
N ASP A 102 -5.55 2.68 -5.81
CA ASP A 102 -6.79 3.23 -6.36
C ASP A 102 -6.45 4.49 -7.18
N PRO A 103 -6.52 4.45 -8.53
CA PRO A 103 -6.29 5.62 -9.37
C PRO A 103 -7.36 6.72 -9.20
N SER A 104 -8.56 6.35 -8.72
CA SER A 104 -9.65 7.28 -8.45
C SER A 104 -9.47 8.04 -7.13
N SER A 105 -8.46 7.69 -6.32
CA SER A 105 -8.07 8.41 -5.10
C SER A 105 -7.75 9.89 -5.35
N SER A 106 -7.42 10.23 -6.61
CA SER A 106 -7.27 11.60 -7.13
C SER A 106 -8.47 12.52 -6.85
N LEU A 107 -9.69 11.97 -6.91
CA LEU A 107 -10.94 12.70 -6.73
C LEU A 107 -11.33 12.83 -5.25
N SER A 108 -10.95 11.85 -4.42
CA SER A 108 -11.29 11.80 -2.99
C SER A 108 -10.20 12.36 -2.06
N GLY A 109 -9.00 12.63 -2.57
CA GLY A 109 -7.86 13.11 -1.78
C GLY A 109 -7.15 12.00 -0.98
N GLY A 110 -7.42 10.73 -1.28
CA GLY A 110 -6.91 9.55 -0.58
C GLY A 110 -8.00 8.84 0.25
N SER A 111 -8.09 7.51 0.15
CA SER A 111 -9.14 6.69 0.80
C SER A 111 -8.76 6.27 2.23
N ILE A 112 -8.68 7.19 3.19
CA ILE A 112 -8.20 6.84 4.55
C ILE A 112 -9.10 5.80 5.28
N LEU A 113 -10.42 5.84 5.08
CA LEU A 113 -11.37 5.03 5.88
C LEU A 113 -11.89 3.76 5.18
N GLY A 114 -12.07 3.76 3.86
CA GLY A 114 -12.79 2.69 3.15
C GLY A 114 -12.09 1.33 3.19
N ASP A 115 -10.75 1.34 3.17
CA ASP A 115 -9.95 0.10 3.13
C ASP A 115 -9.70 -0.44 4.55
N LYS A 116 -9.63 0.43 5.56
CA LYS A 116 -9.44 0.03 6.96
C LYS A 116 -10.69 -0.58 7.61
N THR A 117 -11.90 -0.13 7.24
CA THR A 117 -13.14 -0.70 7.80
C THR A 117 -13.44 -2.11 7.28
N ARG A 118 -12.93 -2.46 6.10
CA ARG A 118 -13.11 -3.80 5.50
C ARG A 118 -12.19 -4.86 6.10
N MET A 119 -11.05 -4.47 6.66
CA MET A 119 -10.06 -5.36 7.29
C MET A 119 -9.92 -5.06 8.79
N SER A 120 -11.05 -5.07 9.49
CA SER A 120 -11.18 -4.66 10.90
C SER A 120 -10.18 -5.35 11.83
N LYS A 121 -10.04 -6.68 11.76
CA LYS A 121 -9.17 -7.46 12.66
C LYS A 121 -7.71 -7.23 12.35
N LEU A 122 -7.34 -7.26 11.07
CA LEU A 122 -5.96 -7.06 10.64
C LEU A 122 -5.48 -5.63 10.97
N SER A 123 -6.37 -4.63 10.83
CA SER A 123 -6.06 -3.23 11.13
C SER A 123 -5.75 -2.96 12.60
N MET A 124 -6.29 -3.79 13.52
CA MET A 124 -6.06 -3.71 14.96
C MET A 124 -4.78 -4.42 15.41
N SER A 125 -4.16 -5.22 14.54
CA SER A 125 -2.94 -5.95 14.89
C SER A 125 -1.71 -5.04 14.88
N ASP A 126 -0.89 -5.14 15.91
CA ASP A 126 0.44 -4.49 15.95
C ASP A 126 1.45 -5.15 15.02
N ASN A 127 1.19 -6.39 14.61
CA ASN A 127 2.02 -7.13 13.67
C ASN A 127 1.65 -6.90 12.20
N ALA A 128 0.71 -5.99 11.91
CA ALA A 128 0.34 -5.63 10.54
C ALA A 128 0.31 -4.13 10.31
N VAL A 129 0.43 -3.76 9.03
CA VAL A 129 0.20 -2.40 8.56
C VAL A 129 -0.71 -2.40 7.34
N ILE A 130 -1.69 -1.51 7.35
CA ILE A 130 -2.60 -1.30 6.21
C ILE A 130 -2.48 0.16 5.80
N ARG A 131 -2.16 0.38 4.53
CA ARG A 131 -2.02 1.71 3.94
C ARG A 131 -2.97 1.86 2.77
N PRO A 132 -3.82 2.90 2.78
CA PRO A 132 -4.70 3.19 1.67
C PRO A 132 -3.89 3.67 0.45
N SER A 133 -4.57 3.77 -0.70
CA SER A 133 -3.96 4.29 -1.92
C SER A 133 -3.43 5.71 -1.72
N PRO A 134 -2.19 6.00 -2.18
CA PRO A 134 -1.68 7.35 -2.12
C PRO A 134 -2.50 8.26 -3.02
N ALA A 135 -2.64 9.53 -2.62
CA ALA A 135 -3.25 10.53 -3.49
C ALA A 135 -2.31 10.85 -4.67
N GLY A 136 -2.85 10.89 -5.89
CA GLY A 136 -2.09 11.24 -7.08
C GLY A 136 -2.99 11.59 -8.24
N LYS A 137 -2.58 12.50 -9.12
CA LYS A 137 -3.40 12.97 -10.25
C LYS A 137 -3.46 11.97 -11.42
N ASN A 138 -2.52 11.03 -11.48
CA ASN A 138 -2.40 10.04 -12.53
C ASN A 138 -1.87 8.71 -11.97
N LEU A 139 -2.12 7.63 -12.72
CA LEU A 139 -1.71 6.28 -12.34
C LEU A 139 -0.18 6.18 -12.14
N GLY A 140 0.62 6.82 -12.98
CA GLY A 140 2.08 6.77 -12.89
C GLY A 140 2.64 7.36 -11.58
N GLY A 141 2.04 8.45 -11.09
CA GLY A 141 2.41 9.05 -9.80
C GLY A 141 2.01 8.16 -8.62
N VAL A 142 0.83 7.56 -8.67
CA VAL A 142 0.36 6.58 -7.67
C VAL A 142 1.28 5.36 -7.65
N ALA A 143 1.58 4.79 -8.83
CA ALA A 143 2.47 3.65 -9.01
C ALA A 143 3.84 3.89 -8.36
N LYS A 144 4.47 5.03 -8.69
CA LYS A 144 5.77 5.39 -8.14
C LYS A 144 5.75 5.47 -6.60
N LYS A 145 4.74 6.16 -6.04
CA LYS A 145 4.58 6.28 -4.58
C LYS A 145 4.36 4.93 -3.93
N THR A 146 3.61 4.03 -4.56
CA THR A 146 3.41 2.67 -4.06
C THR A 146 4.71 1.87 -4.10
N SER A 147 5.48 1.90 -5.20
CA SER A 147 6.78 1.22 -5.26
C SER A 147 7.78 1.73 -4.22
N GLU A 148 7.84 3.05 -3.98
CA GLU A 148 8.65 3.63 -2.90
C GLU A 148 8.13 3.21 -1.51
N SER A 149 6.81 3.07 -1.35
CA SER A 149 6.20 2.60 -0.10
C SER A 149 6.49 1.12 0.17
N ILE A 150 6.49 0.26 -0.86
CA ILE A 150 6.90 -1.15 -0.75
C ILE A 150 8.32 -1.21 -0.17
N ILE A 151 9.27 -0.44 -0.71
CA ILE A 151 10.66 -0.40 -0.24
C ILE A 151 10.73 0.03 1.24
N ALA A 152 9.95 1.04 1.64
CA ALA A 152 9.93 1.49 3.04
C ALA A 152 9.35 0.44 4.00
N VAL A 153 8.30 -0.26 3.57
CA VAL A 153 7.64 -1.35 4.30
C VAL A 153 8.60 -2.54 4.47
N GLU A 154 9.31 -2.91 3.41
CA GLU A 154 10.32 -3.97 3.44
C GLU A 154 11.48 -3.60 4.36
N CYS A 155 12.00 -2.39 4.27
CA CYS A 155 13.03 -1.88 5.18
C CYS A 155 12.58 -2.01 6.66
N ALA A 156 11.30 -1.75 6.91
CA ALA A 156 10.69 -1.92 8.23
C ALA A 156 10.52 -3.39 8.69
N GLY A 157 10.81 -4.36 7.83
CA GLY A 157 10.77 -5.79 8.14
C GLY A 157 9.38 -6.40 8.08
N PHE A 158 8.46 -5.76 7.33
CA PHE A 158 7.17 -6.37 7.01
C PHE A 158 7.34 -7.34 5.84
N ASN A 159 6.81 -8.54 6.03
CA ASN A 159 6.80 -9.65 5.08
C ASN A 159 5.64 -10.57 5.48
N PRO A 160 4.73 -10.94 4.57
CA PRO A 160 4.64 -10.54 3.15
C PRO A 160 4.12 -9.11 2.93
N VAL A 161 4.30 -8.58 1.73
CA VAL A 161 3.72 -7.29 1.28
C VAL A 161 2.65 -7.56 0.23
N PHE A 162 1.39 -7.35 0.59
CA PHE A 162 0.25 -7.44 -0.32
C PHE A 162 -0.01 -6.09 -0.98
N VAL A 163 -0.23 -6.11 -2.30
CA VAL A 163 -0.59 -4.93 -3.10
C VAL A 163 -1.93 -5.18 -3.77
N GLU A 164 -2.98 -4.49 -3.33
CA GLU A 164 -4.35 -4.68 -3.83
C GLU A 164 -4.71 -3.60 -4.85
N THR A 165 -5.30 -3.99 -5.99
CA THR A 165 -5.98 -3.03 -6.87
C THR A 165 -7.40 -2.75 -6.37
N VAL A 166 -7.76 -1.48 -6.22
CA VAL A 166 -9.13 -1.05 -5.92
C VAL A 166 -9.77 -0.52 -7.21
N GLY A 167 -10.84 -1.18 -7.68
CA GLY A 167 -11.69 -0.69 -8.76
C GLY A 167 -11.41 -1.25 -10.15
N VAL A 168 -11.87 -0.53 -11.18
CA VAL A 168 -11.79 -0.87 -12.61
C VAL A 168 -10.74 0.01 -13.30
N GLY A 169 -9.72 -0.56 -13.96
CA GLY A 169 -8.64 0.26 -14.52
C GLY A 169 -7.55 -0.44 -15.34
N GLN A 170 -6.36 0.19 -15.34
CA GLN A 170 -5.07 -0.31 -15.85
C GLN A 170 -4.07 -0.51 -14.69
N SER A 171 -4.56 -0.50 -13.45
CA SER A 171 -3.76 -0.68 -12.23
C SER A 171 -3.17 -2.08 -12.13
N GLU A 172 -3.77 -3.06 -12.81
CA GLU A 172 -3.39 -4.48 -12.80
C GLU A 172 -1.98 -4.67 -13.38
N ILE A 173 -1.69 -4.08 -14.54
CA ILE A 173 -0.35 -4.11 -15.16
C ILE A 173 0.69 -3.49 -14.22
N THR A 174 0.31 -2.39 -13.58
CA THR A 174 1.16 -1.66 -12.63
C THR A 174 1.48 -2.53 -11.41
N VAL A 175 0.47 -3.11 -10.77
CA VAL A 175 0.64 -4.00 -9.62
C VAL A 175 1.49 -5.20 -10.01
N HIS A 176 1.16 -5.87 -11.12
CA HIS A 176 1.93 -7.01 -11.63
C HIS A 176 3.42 -6.66 -11.79
N SER A 177 3.75 -5.49 -12.35
CA SER A 177 5.14 -5.07 -12.56
C SER A 177 5.96 -4.82 -11.29
N MET A 178 5.31 -4.70 -10.12
CA MET A 178 5.98 -4.42 -8.85
C MET A 178 5.81 -5.54 -7.80
N THR A 179 5.24 -6.68 -8.19
CA THR A 179 5.00 -7.83 -7.31
C THR A 179 5.66 -9.09 -7.86
N ASP A 180 5.98 -10.04 -6.98
CA ASP A 180 6.62 -11.31 -7.35
C ASP A 180 5.59 -12.38 -7.73
N LEU A 181 4.39 -12.29 -7.16
CA LEU A 181 3.27 -13.19 -7.42
C LEU A 181 2.00 -12.36 -7.68
N PHE A 182 1.25 -12.68 -8.73
CA PHE A 182 0.03 -11.98 -9.09
C PHE A 182 -1.19 -12.92 -9.04
N ILE A 183 -2.11 -12.64 -8.11
CA ILE A 183 -3.30 -13.44 -7.85
C ILE A 183 -4.54 -12.71 -8.38
N LEU A 184 -5.30 -13.42 -9.21
CA LEU A 184 -6.60 -12.98 -9.72
C LEU A 184 -7.72 -13.74 -8.99
N LEU A 185 -8.61 -12.99 -8.32
CA LEU A 185 -9.83 -13.54 -7.73
C LEU A 185 -10.98 -13.41 -8.73
N ILE A 186 -11.72 -14.51 -8.92
CA ILE A 186 -12.87 -14.60 -9.80
C ILE A 186 -14.11 -14.95 -8.98
N GLN A 187 -15.25 -14.34 -9.32
CA GLN A 187 -16.50 -14.65 -8.65
C GLN A 187 -17.05 -15.99 -9.18
N PRO A 188 -17.47 -16.93 -8.31
CA PRO A 188 -18.07 -18.18 -8.76
C PRO A 188 -19.36 -17.90 -9.54
N GLY A 189 -19.55 -18.62 -10.66
CA GLY A 189 -20.72 -18.44 -11.52
C GLY A 189 -20.63 -17.26 -12.49
N ALA A 190 -19.45 -16.64 -12.65
CA ALA A 190 -19.26 -15.56 -13.62
C ALA A 190 -19.59 -15.96 -15.07
N GLY A 191 -19.60 -17.25 -15.44
CA GLY A 191 -20.06 -17.69 -16.76
C GLY A 191 -19.41 -16.89 -17.90
N ASP A 192 -20.23 -16.25 -18.74
CA ASP A 192 -19.78 -15.35 -19.84
C ASP A 192 -19.15 -14.03 -19.33
N ASP A 193 -19.34 -13.63 -18.07
CA ASP A 193 -18.71 -12.45 -17.44
C ASP A 193 -17.21 -12.65 -17.17
N ILE A 194 -16.66 -13.85 -17.36
CA ILE A 194 -15.21 -14.05 -17.50
C ILE A 194 -14.67 -13.17 -18.65
N GLN A 195 -15.49 -12.85 -19.66
CA GLN A 195 -15.13 -11.88 -20.70
C GLN A 195 -14.94 -10.45 -20.16
N GLY A 196 -15.51 -10.12 -18.99
CA GLY A 196 -15.30 -8.85 -18.29
C GLY A 196 -13.91 -8.74 -17.66
N ILE A 197 -13.26 -9.87 -17.37
CA ILE A 197 -11.83 -9.91 -17.10
C ILE A 197 -11.13 -9.80 -18.44
N LYS A 198 -10.52 -8.64 -18.70
CA LYS A 198 -9.74 -8.42 -19.92
C LYS A 198 -8.77 -9.59 -20.07
N ARG A 199 -8.74 -10.21 -21.25
CA ARG A 199 -7.84 -11.33 -21.59
C ARG A 199 -6.40 -11.11 -21.08
N GLY A 200 -5.89 -9.89 -21.18
CA GLY A 200 -4.55 -9.55 -20.66
C GLY A 200 -4.36 -9.68 -19.15
N ILE A 201 -5.41 -9.57 -18.32
CA ILE A 201 -5.31 -9.76 -16.86
C ILE A 201 -5.21 -11.25 -16.51
N MET A 202 -5.98 -12.11 -17.18
CA MET A 202 -5.86 -13.56 -16.99
C MET A 202 -4.48 -14.08 -17.39
N GLU A 203 -3.91 -13.54 -18.48
CA GLU A 203 -2.56 -13.91 -18.94
C GLU A 203 -1.44 -13.46 -17.98
N MET A 204 -1.70 -12.47 -17.12
CA MET A 204 -0.77 -12.00 -16.08
C MET A 204 -0.89 -12.80 -14.76
N ALA A 205 -1.93 -13.60 -14.58
CA ALA A 205 -2.20 -14.25 -13.29
C ALA A 205 -1.35 -15.51 -13.12
N ASP A 206 -0.55 -15.54 -12.05
CA ASP A 206 0.16 -16.75 -11.62
C ASP A 206 -0.79 -17.73 -10.92
N ILE A 207 -1.79 -17.19 -10.22
CA ILE A 207 -2.80 -17.96 -9.48
C ILE A 207 -4.18 -17.36 -9.73
N ILE A 208 -5.14 -18.25 -10.00
CA ILE A 208 -6.56 -17.92 -10.12
C ILE A 208 -7.31 -18.60 -8.96
N VAL A 209 -8.14 -17.82 -8.25
CA VAL A 209 -8.94 -18.27 -7.09
C VAL A 209 -10.43 -18.00 -7.33
#